data_AF-A0A0J1B7A5-F1
#
_entry.id   AF-A0A0J1B7A5-F1
#
_cell.length_a   1.000
_cell.length_b   1.000
_cell.length_c   1.000
_cell.angle_alpha   90.00
_cell.angle_beta   90.00
_cell.angle_gamma   90.00
#
_symmetry.space_group_name_H-M   'P 1'
#
loop_
_entity.id
_entity.type
_entity.pdbx_description
1 polymer ?
#
loop_
_entity_poly.entity_id
_entity_poly.type
_entity_poly.pdbx_seq_one_letter_code
_entity_poly.pdbx_strand_id
1 'polypeptide(L)'
;MLNDIIELQGGRVIQLFDNNKNASSSIPGVELLYGETEFRRWVSELNVPVASVFGLVAIGGSFGRVRNHYHQMLKNSGLKVPSLISSDALVSKASAIGNGTQVLPNAIVASGTRIGDACILNHGSQVDHECELEHGVHLAPGAILCGCVKVGCRSMVGAGATVLPRIAIGADTIIGAGAVVTRDIPDRVIAFGNPARVVRQRREDELGE
;
A
#
# COMPACT_ATOMS: atom_id res chain seq x y z
N MET A 1 0.72 -15.01 -2.46
CA MET A 1 -0.23 -14.09 -1.79
C MET A 1 -0.92 -13.15 -2.77
N LEU A 2 -0.26 -12.11 -3.33
CA LEU A 2 -0.93 -11.23 -4.31
C LEU A 2 -1.38 -11.99 -5.57
N ASN A 3 -0.51 -12.88 -6.07
CA ASN A 3 -0.87 -13.79 -7.17
C ASN A 3 -2.11 -14.63 -6.81
N ASP A 4 -2.14 -15.21 -5.60
CA ASP A 4 -3.26 -16.03 -5.13
C ASP A 4 -4.58 -15.24 -5.11
N ILE A 5 -4.58 -13.99 -4.66
CA ILE A 5 -5.78 -13.12 -4.70
C ILE A 5 -6.21 -12.87 -6.14
N ILE A 6 -5.26 -12.60 -7.03
CA ILE A 6 -5.52 -12.39 -8.46
C ILE A 6 -6.14 -13.65 -9.08
N GLU A 7 -5.58 -14.83 -8.81
CA GLU A 7 -6.07 -16.11 -9.32
C GLU A 7 -7.45 -16.46 -8.79
N LEU A 8 -7.71 -16.27 -7.49
CA LEU A 8 -9.02 -16.49 -6.87
C LEU A 8 -10.11 -15.58 -7.47
N GLN A 9 -9.73 -14.45 -8.06
CA GLN A 9 -10.62 -13.53 -8.75
C GLN A 9 -10.71 -13.79 -10.27
N GLY A 10 -10.15 -14.91 -10.74
CA GLY A 10 -10.15 -15.31 -12.15
C GLY A 10 -9.14 -14.54 -13.01
N GLY A 11 -8.23 -13.79 -12.39
CA GLY A 11 -7.11 -13.15 -13.06
C GLY A 11 -5.91 -14.08 -13.22
N ARG A 12 -4.90 -13.59 -13.94
CA ARG A 12 -3.57 -14.21 -14.00
C ARG A 12 -2.51 -13.14 -14.15
N VAL A 13 -1.36 -13.34 -13.53
CA VAL A 13 -0.21 -12.47 -13.77
C VAL A 13 0.44 -12.86 -15.10
N ILE A 14 0.66 -11.88 -15.98
CA ILE A 14 1.18 -12.11 -17.33
C ILE A 14 2.63 -11.64 -17.50
N GLN A 15 3.10 -10.76 -16.61
CA GLN A 15 4.46 -10.21 -16.63
C GLN A 15 4.82 -9.67 -15.26
N LEU A 16 6.08 -9.82 -14.84
CA LEU A 16 6.65 -9.17 -13.67
C LEU A 16 7.74 -8.19 -14.05
N PHE A 17 7.94 -7.17 -13.22
CA PHE A 17 9.00 -6.17 -13.35
C PHE A 17 9.66 -5.90 -12.01
N ASP A 18 10.99 -5.81 -11.97
CA ASP A 18 11.75 -5.46 -10.77
C ASP A 18 13.02 -4.67 -11.14
N ASN A 19 13.49 -3.82 -10.22
CA ASN A 19 14.71 -3.01 -10.38
C ASN A 19 15.96 -3.68 -9.78
N ASN A 20 15.81 -4.86 -9.20
CA ASN A 20 16.89 -5.69 -8.71
C ASN A 20 17.30 -6.71 -9.78
N LYS A 21 18.50 -6.55 -10.36
CA LYS A 21 19.04 -7.47 -11.38
C LYS A 21 19.23 -8.90 -10.89
N ASN A 22 19.31 -9.07 -9.57
CA ASN A 22 19.49 -10.36 -8.94
C ASN A 22 18.16 -11.00 -8.51
N ALA A 23 17.04 -10.31 -8.72
CA ALA A 23 15.73 -10.90 -8.46
C ALA A 23 15.42 -11.97 -9.50
N SER A 24 14.66 -12.98 -9.08
CA SER A 24 14.11 -14.02 -9.93
C SER A 24 12.59 -13.95 -9.91
N SER A 25 11.95 -14.50 -10.94
CA SER A 25 10.49 -14.56 -10.96
C SER A 25 9.96 -15.31 -9.76
N SER A 26 8.99 -14.69 -9.07
CA SER A 26 8.28 -15.29 -7.95
C SER A 26 7.06 -16.11 -8.37
N ILE A 27 6.73 -16.13 -9.67
CA ILE A 27 5.57 -16.82 -10.22
C ILE A 27 6.02 -17.78 -11.34
N PRO A 28 5.82 -19.09 -11.18
CA PRO A 28 6.20 -20.08 -12.19
C PRO A 28 5.62 -19.75 -13.58
N GLY A 29 6.47 -19.75 -14.60
CA GLY A 29 6.06 -19.50 -15.98
C GLY A 29 5.82 -18.03 -16.35
N VAL A 30 6.00 -17.09 -15.42
CA VAL A 30 5.95 -15.65 -15.70
C VAL A 30 7.36 -15.10 -15.71
N GLU A 31 7.75 -14.43 -16.79
CA GLU A 31 9.07 -13.80 -16.90
C GLU A 31 9.18 -12.58 -15.98
N LEU A 32 10.39 -12.34 -15.47
CA LEU A 32 10.74 -11.13 -14.74
C LEU A 32 11.61 -10.23 -15.62
N LEU A 33 11.08 -9.06 -15.97
CA LEU A 33 11.80 -8.05 -16.76
C LEU A 33 12.41 -6.98 -15.85
N TYR A 34 13.49 -6.37 -16.33
CA TYR A 34 14.29 -5.48 -15.51
C TYR A 34 14.02 -4.00 -15.82
N GLY A 35 13.56 -3.28 -14.80
CA GLY A 35 13.46 -1.82 -14.82
C GLY A 35 12.39 -1.23 -15.74
N GLU A 36 12.34 0.11 -15.73
CA GLU A 36 11.29 0.87 -16.41
C GLU A 36 11.39 0.83 -17.95
N THR A 37 12.61 0.68 -18.49
CA THR A 37 12.83 0.61 -19.93
C THR A 37 12.16 -0.63 -20.52
N GLU A 38 12.38 -1.79 -19.91
CA GLU A 38 11.73 -3.04 -20.34
C GLU A 38 10.21 -2.99 -20.11
N PHE A 39 9.75 -2.33 -19.04
CA PHE A 39 8.32 -2.08 -18.86
C PHE A 39 7.70 -1.30 -20.02
N ARG A 40 8.29 -0.15 -20.40
CA ARG A 40 7.76 0.67 -21.51
C ARG A 40 7.77 -0.09 -22.83
N ARG A 41 8.85 -0.84 -23.08
CA ARG A 41 8.96 -1.70 -24.27
C ARG A 41 7.84 -2.75 -24.29
N TRP A 42 7.67 -3.48 -23.18
CA TRP A 42 6.63 -4.50 -23.05
C TRP A 42 5.23 -3.93 -23.29
N VAL A 43 4.91 -2.76 -22.71
CA VAL A 43 3.62 -2.10 -22.96
C VAL A 43 3.42 -1.77 -24.44
N SER A 44 4.47 -1.29 -25.13
CA SER A 44 4.38 -0.94 -26.56
C SER A 44 4.23 -2.15 -27.49
N GLU A 45 4.66 -3.33 -27.04
CA GLU A 45 4.63 -4.58 -27.80
C GLU A 45 3.41 -5.46 -27.44
N LEU A 46 2.47 -4.96 -26.63
CA LEU A 46 1.26 -5.70 -26.25
C LEU A 46 0.39 -6.03 -27.47
N ASN A 47 0.10 -7.32 -27.65
CA ASN A 47 -0.83 -7.81 -28.68
C ASN A 47 -2.31 -7.67 -28.31
N VAL A 48 -2.62 -6.91 -27.25
CA VAL A 48 -3.98 -6.62 -26.76
C VAL A 48 -4.09 -5.14 -26.44
N PRO A 49 -5.30 -4.55 -26.46
CA PRO A 49 -5.48 -3.16 -26.04
C PRO A 49 -4.94 -2.94 -24.63
N VAL A 50 -4.10 -1.93 -24.44
CA VAL A 50 -3.50 -1.63 -23.12
C VAL A 50 -4.56 -1.45 -22.02
N ALA A 51 -5.71 -0.88 -22.38
CA ALA A 51 -6.84 -0.68 -21.47
C ALA A 51 -7.53 -1.99 -21.00
N SER A 52 -7.21 -3.15 -21.57
CA SER A 52 -7.64 -4.46 -21.07
C SER A 52 -6.62 -5.10 -20.12
N VAL A 53 -5.47 -4.46 -19.88
CA VAL A 53 -4.43 -4.94 -18.98
C VAL A 53 -4.53 -4.20 -17.65
N PHE A 54 -4.46 -4.96 -16.56
CA PHE A 54 -4.46 -4.44 -15.21
C PHE A 54 -3.04 -4.35 -14.66
N GLY A 55 -2.72 -3.26 -13.98
CA GLY A 55 -1.46 -3.03 -13.30
C GLY A 55 -1.62 -3.10 -11.79
N LEU A 56 -0.57 -3.57 -11.11
CA LEU A 56 -0.47 -3.60 -9.66
C LEU A 56 0.98 -3.33 -9.24
N VAL A 57 1.19 -2.53 -8.21
CA VAL A 57 2.54 -2.25 -7.68
C VAL A 57 2.75 -3.00 -6.37
N ALA A 58 3.60 -4.03 -6.39
CA ALA A 58 3.88 -4.89 -5.24
C ALA A 58 5.06 -4.40 -4.37
N ILE A 59 5.12 -3.09 -4.07
CA ILE A 59 6.22 -2.46 -3.30
C ILE A 59 5.73 -2.11 -1.90
N GLY A 60 6.05 -2.97 -0.94
CA GLY A 60 5.63 -2.87 0.47
C GLY A 60 6.48 -1.93 1.32
N GLY A 61 6.45 -2.16 2.64
CA GLY A 61 7.23 -1.42 3.64
C GLY A 61 6.96 0.09 3.67
N SER A 62 7.98 0.85 4.05
CA SER A 62 7.97 2.31 4.14
C SER A 62 8.24 3.00 2.79
N PHE A 63 8.29 2.24 1.69
CA PHE A 63 8.59 2.71 0.33
C PHE A 63 7.37 3.31 -0.39
N GLY A 64 6.53 4.06 0.33
CA GLY A 64 5.32 4.68 -0.22
C GLY A 64 5.60 5.65 -1.37
N ARG A 65 6.76 6.32 -1.37
CA ARG A 65 7.19 7.20 -2.47
C ARG A 65 7.40 6.41 -3.77
N VAL A 66 8.22 5.37 -3.70
CA VAL A 66 8.53 4.47 -4.83
C VAL A 66 7.25 3.79 -5.33
N ARG A 67 6.40 3.30 -4.42
CA ARG A 67 5.11 2.71 -4.79
C ARG A 67 4.21 3.69 -5.53
N ASN A 68 4.11 4.94 -5.06
CA ASN A 68 3.30 5.97 -5.72
C ASN A 68 3.87 6.34 -7.10
N HIS A 69 5.18 6.44 -7.25
CA HIS A 69 5.85 6.67 -8.53
C HIS A 69 5.44 5.61 -9.57
N TYR A 70 5.60 4.33 -9.22
CA TYR A 70 5.21 3.24 -10.11
C TYR A 70 3.71 3.17 -10.35
N HIS A 71 2.89 3.52 -9.36
CA HIS A 71 1.44 3.60 -9.56
C HIS A 71 1.07 4.63 -10.62
N GLN A 72 1.70 5.81 -10.61
CA GLN A 72 1.48 6.82 -11.65
C GLN A 72 2.07 6.37 -13.01
N MET A 73 3.22 5.71 -13.02
CA MET A 73 3.80 5.17 -14.25
C MET A 73 2.85 4.18 -14.94
N LEU A 74 2.24 3.26 -14.18
CA LEU A 74 1.23 2.34 -14.70
C LEU A 74 0.02 3.10 -15.27
N LYS A 75 -0.52 4.10 -14.55
CA LYS A 75 -1.65 4.90 -15.05
C LYS A 75 -1.31 5.66 -16.32
N ASN A 76 -0.14 6.30 -16.37
CA ASN A 76 0.32 7.10 -17.51
C ASN A 76 0.61 6.23 -18.76
N SER A 77 0.89 4.95 -18.57
CA SER A 77 1.02 4.00 -19.68
C SER A 77 -0.32 3.54 -20.28
N GLY A 78 -1.45 3.91 -19.67
CA GLY A 78 -2.80 3.55 -20.13
C GLY A 78 -3.36 2.25 -19.53
N LEU A 79 -2.59 1.57 -18.65
CA LEU A 79 -3.07 0.40 -17.92
C LEU A 79 -4.18 0.78 -16.93
N LYS A 80 -5.11 -0.14 -16.67
CA LYS A 80 -6.09 0.00 -15.58
C LYS A 80 -5.44 -0.39 -14.26
N VAL A 81 -5.61 0.40 -13.21
CA VAL A 81 -4.96 0.15 -11.92
C VAL A 81 -6.00 0.11 -10.78
N PRO A 82 -7.00 -0.80 -10.83
CA PRO A 82 -8.02 -0.87 -9.80
C PRO A 82 -7.42 -1.30 -8.45
N SER A 83 -8.17 -1.12 -7.37
CA SER A 83 -7.83 -1.70 -6.07
C SER A 83 -7.90 -3.23 -6.14
N LEU A 84 -7.00 -3.93 -5.44
CA LEU A 84 -7.05 -5.37 -5.25
C LEU A 84 -7.53 -5.66 -3.84
N ILE A 85 -8.74 -6.20 -3.71
CA ILE A 85 -9.38 -6.46 -2.40
C ILE A 85 -9.62 -7.95 -2.28
N SER A 86 -9.01 -8.60 -1.27
CA SER A 86 -9.24 -10.02 -0.98
C SER A 86 -10.71 -10.30 -0.65
N SER A 87 -11.21 -11.48 -1.05
CA SER A 87 -12.53 -11.97 -0.65
C SER A 87 -12.67 -12.20 0.86
N ASP A 88 -11.54 -12.36 1.56
CA ASP A 88 -11.48 -12.57 3.00
C ASP A 88 -11.34 -11.24 3.78
N ALA A 89 -11.36 -10.10 3.09
CA ALA A 89 -11.41 -8.79 3.73
C ALA A 89 -12.86 -8.33 3.97
N LEU A 90 -13.10 -7.67 5.09
CA LEU A 90 -14.41 -7.05 5.38
C LEU A 90 -14.33 -5.55 5.09
N VAL A 91 -14.91 -5.13 3.97
CA VAL A 91 -14.93 -3.73 3.55
C VAL A 91 -16.35 -3.19 3.56
N SER A 92 -16.58 -2.11 4.32
CA SER A 92 -17.86 -1.43 4.34
C SER A 92 -18.19 -0.81 2.98
N LYS A 93 -19.44 -0.99 2.53
CA LYS A 93 -19.97 -0.37 1.30
C LYS A 93 -20.00 1.17 1.36
N ALA A 94 -19.95 1.73 2.57
CA ALA A 94 -19.91 3.17 2.79
C ALA A 94 -18.47 3.73 2.89
N SER A 95 -17.44 2.89 2.62
CA SER A 95 -16.06 3.33 2.50
C SER A 95 -15.71 3.68 1.05
N ALA A 96 -14.71 4.54 0.87
CA ALA A 96 -14.13 4.85 -0.43
C ALA A 96 -12.67 4.36 -0.48
N ILE A 97 -12.31 3.60 -1.51
CA ILE A 97 -10.97 3.03 -1.68
C ILE A 97 -10.40 3.47 -3.03
N GLY A 98 -9.23 4.08 -3.00
CA GLY A 98 -8.51 4.57 -4.17
C GLY A 98 -7.87 3.46 -5.00
N ASN A 99 -7.48 3.82 -6.21
CA ASN A 99 -6.90 2.93 -7.22
C ASN A 99 -5.56 2.36 -6.78
N GLY A 100 -5.25 1.13 -7.19
CA GLY A 100 -4.00 0.43 -6.85
C GLY A 100 -3.83 0.09 -5.37
N THR A 101 -4.82 0.40 -4.52
CA THR A 101 -4.83 0.04 -3.11
C THR A 101 -5.04 -1.46 -2.96
N GLN A 102 -4.26 -2.06 -2.06
CA GLN A 102 -4.31 -3.48 -1.74
C GLN A 102 -4.95 -3.67 -0.38
N VAL A 103 -6.01 -4.45 -0.30
CA VAL A 103 -6.67 -4.86 0.94
C VAL A 103 -6.53 -6.37 1.07
N LEU A 104 -5.62 -6.79 1.95
CA LEU A 104 -5.19 -8.17 2.08
C LEU A 104 -6.11 -8.98 3.01
N PRO A 105 -6.01 -10.33 3.04
CA PRO A 105 -6.90 -11.17 3.82
C PRO A 105 -7.05 -10.75 5.29
N ASN A 106 -8.28 -10.85 5.81
CA ASN A 106 -8.68 -10.47 7.17
C ASN A 106 -8.53 -8.99 7.52
N ALA A 107 -8.19 -8.11 6.56
CA ALA A 107 -8.23 -6.68 6.82
C ALA A 107 -9.69 -6.19 6.95
N ILE A 108 -9.91 -5.21 7.84
CA ILE A 108 -11.23 -4.63 8.11
C ILE A 108 -11.21 -3.14 7.77
N VAL A 109 -12.19 -2.68 6.97
CA VAL A 109 -12.41 -1.26 6.67
C VAL A 109 -13.85 -0.90 7.04
N ALA A 110 -14.00 -0.13 8.10
CA ALA A 110 -15.30 0.26 8.63
C ALA A 110 -15.95 1.42 7.85
N SER A 111 -17.17 1.78 8.25
CA SER A 111 -18.01 2.77 7.57
C SER A 111 -17.41 4.17 7.57
N GLY A 112 -17.62 4.93 6.50
CA GLY A 112 -17.21 6.34 6.40
C GLY A 112 -15.71 6.56 6.16
N THR A 113 -14.91 5.49 6.10
CA THR A 113 -13.47 5.57 5.86
C THR A 113 -13.15 5.95 4.43
N ARG A 114 -12.15 6.81 4.24
CA ARG A 114 -11.60 7.22 2.95
C ARG A 114 -10.14 6.80 2.85
N ILE A 115 -9.81 6.01 1.84
CA ILE A 115 -8.46 5.47 1.60
C ILE A 115 -8.00 5.93 0.22
N GLY A 116 -6.86 6.60 0.14
CA GLY A 116 -6.28 7.08 -1.10
C GLY A 116 -5.72 5.98 -1.99
N ASP A 117 -5.24 6.38 -3.17
CA ASP A 117 -4.54 5.50 -4.12
C ASP A 117 -3.28 4.86 -3.53
N ALA A 118 -2.93 3.68 -4.06
CA ALA A 118 -1.70 2.94 -3.77
C ALA A 118 -1.45 2.68 -2.28
N CYS A 119 -2.50 2.51 -1.48
CA CYS A 119 -2.36 2.11 -0.09
C CYS A 119 -2.17 0.59 0.04
N ILE A 120 -1.65 0.15 1.19
CA ILE A 120 -1.60 -1.27 1.55
C ILE A 120 -2.22 -1.42 2.94
N LEU A 121 -3.34 -2.13 3.00
CA LEU A 121 -3.96 -2.62 4.21
C LEU A 121 -3.58 -4.09 4.31
N ASN A 122 -2.51 -4.36 5.06
CA ASN A 122 -1.90 -5.67 5.13
C ASN A 122 -2.75 -6.63 6.00
N HIS A 123 -2.35 -7.90 6.06
CA HIS A 123 -3.11 -8.98 6.68
C HIS A 123 -3.60 -8.61 8.09
N GLY A 124 -4.90 -8.76 8.33
CA GLY A 124 -5.50 -8.50 9.64
C GLY A 124 -5.43 -7.05 10.13
N SER A 125 -4.99 -6.10 9.29
CA SER A 125 -5.01 -4.67 9.67
C SER A 125 -6.44 -4.14 9.74
N GLN A 126 -6.70 -3.21 10.64
CA GLN A 126 -8.04 -2.71 10.92
C GLN A 126 -8.06 -1.19 10.81
N VAL A 127 -9.05 -0.69 10.07
CA VAL A 127 -9.36 0.73 9.95
C VAL A 127 -10.79 0.93 10.39
N ASP A 128 -10.96 1.48 11.59
CA ASP A 128 -12.26 1.76 12.17
C ASP A 128 -12.92 2.98 11.51
N HIS A 129 -14.12 3.34 11.97
CA HIS A 129 -15.02 4.26 11.29
C HIS A 129 -14.42 5.65 11.07
N GLU A 130 -14.75 6.26 9.93
CA GLU A 130 -14.42 7.65 9.59
C GLU A 130 -12.91 7.97 9.58
N CYS A 131 -12.04 6.98 9.35
CA CYS A 131 -10.62 7.24 9.17
C CYS A 131 -10.33 7.82 7.78
N GLU A 132 -9.23 8.57 7.67
CA GLU A 132 -8.75 9.16 6.42
C GLU A 132 -7.29 8.77 6.21
N LEU A 133 -7.02 7.95 5.19
CA LEU A 133 -5.68 7.52 4.81
C LEU A 133 -5.35 8.14 3.45
N GLU A 134 -4.28 8.93 3.38
CA GLU A 134 -3.83 9.52 2.13
C GLU A 134 -3.05 8.53 1.25
N HIS A 135 -2.58 8.99 0.09
CA HIS A 135 -1.93 8.13 -0.91
C HIS A 135 -0.66 7.45 -0.41
N GLY A 136 -0.49 6.18 -0.73
CA GLY A 136 0.74 5.45 -0.39
C GLY A 136 0.87 5.11 1.09
N VAL A 137 -0.20 5.16 1.88
CA VAL A 137 -0.16 4.68 3.27
C VAL A 137 0.01 3.15 3.31
N HIS A 138 0.77 2.65 4.27
CA HIS A 138 0.91 1.21 4.52
C HIS A 138 0.61 0.88 5.99
N LEU A 139 -0.50 0.18 6.23
CA LEU A 139 -0.77 -0.48 7.49
C LEU A 139 -0.17 -1.88 7.44
N ALA A 140 0.90 -2.12 8.20
CA ALA A 140 1.53 -3.43 8.28
C ALA A 140 0.61 -4.45 9.00
N PRO A 141 0.97 -5.75 8.99
CA PRO A 141 0.10 -6.80 9.51
C PRO A 141 -0.41 -6.53 10.93
N GLY A 142 -1.72 -6.65 11.14
CA GLY A 142 -2.36 -6.44 12.44
C GLY A 142 -2.30 -5.01 12.99
N ALA A 143 -1.90 -4.00 12.22
CA ALA A 143 -1.99 -2.62 12.65
C ALA A 143 -3.45 -2.18 12.80
N ILE A 144 -3.76 -1.42 13.85
CA ILE A 144 -5.12 -0.99 14.20
C ILE A 144 -5.18 0.54 14.23
N LEU A 145 -6.08 1.11 13.44
CA LEU A 145 -6.49 2.51 13.54
C LEU A 145 -7.89 2.57 14.16
N CYS A 146 -8.01 3.16 15.34
CA CYS A 146 -9.30 3.42 15.95
C CYS A 146 -10.04 4.57 15.25
N GLY A 147 -11.30 4.82 15.62
CA GLY A 147 -12.19 5.75 14.92
C GLY A 147 -11.62 7.15 14.70
N CYS A 148 -11.91 7.71 13.53
CA CYS A 148 -11.54 9.08 13.11
C CYS A 148 -10.02 9.36 13.07
N VAL A 149 -9.17 8.36 12.85
CA VAL A 149 -7.73 8.55 12.69
C VAL A 149 -7.40 9.09 11.29
N LYS A 150 -6.43 10.00 11.21
CA LYS A 150 -5.90 10.53 9.95
C LYS A 150 -4.46 10.10 9.74
N VAL A 151 -4.12 9.61 8.56
CA VAL A 151 -2.76 9.17 8.21
C VAL A 151 -2.32 9.84 6.91
N GLY A 152 -1.27 10.67 7.01
CA GLY A 152 -0.71 11.40 5.89
C GLY A 152 0.00 10.53 4.86
N CYS A 153 0.23 11.10 3.68
CA CYS A 153 0.78 10.41 2.51
C CYS A 153 2.06 9.63 2.85
N ARG A 154 2.20 8.44 2.26
CA ARG A 154 3.43 7.61 2.29
C ARG A 154 3.90 7.19 3.70
N SER A 155 3.04 7.34 4.70
CA SER A 155 3.32 6.91 6.06
C SER A 155 3.11 5.41 6.23
N MET A 156 3.85 4.83 7.17
CA MET A 156 3.75 3.41 7.53
C MET A 156 3.35 3.28 8.99
N VAL A 157 2.33 2.47 9.25
CA VAL A 157 1.95 2.05 10.61
C VAL A 157 2.39 0.61 10.80
N GLY A 158 3.39 0.41 11.66
CA GLY A 158 4.07 -0.87 11.85
C GLY A 158 3.17 -2.00 12.35
N ALA A 159 3.65 -3.23 12.19
CA ALA A 159 2.89 -4.42 12.53
C ALA A 159 2.44 -4.40 14.00
N GLY A 160 1.16 -4.71 14.24
CA GLY A 160 0.57 -4.71 15.59
C GLY A 160 0.54 -3.36 16.30
N ALA A 161 0.88 -2.25 15.64
CA ALA A 161 0.75 -0.92 16.26
C ALA A 161 -0.72 -0.52 16.38
N THR A 162 -1.07 0.20 17.44
CA THR A 162 -2.42 0.72 17.69
C THR A 162 -2.41 2.23 17.75
N VAL A 163 -3.29 2.87 16.97
CA VAL A 163 -3.48 4.31 16.96
C VAL A 163 -4.82 4.63 17.61
N LEU A 164 -4.78 5.37 18.73
CA LEU A 164 -5.99 5.74 19.47
C LEU A 164 -6.90 6.67 18.64
N PRO A 165 -8.20 6.78 18.98
CA PRO A 165 -9.15 7.56 18.20
C PRO A 165 -8.75 9.02 18.02
N ARG A 166 -9.14 9.62 16.89
CA ARG A 166 -9.00 11.06 16.60
C ARG A 166 -7.55 11.58 16.59
N ILE A 167 -6.60 10.71 16.31
CA ILE A 167 -5.18 11.06 16.18
C ILE A 167 -4.81 11.31 14.72
N ALA A 168 -3.97 12.31 14.48
CA ALA A 168 -3.33 12.57 13.20
C ALA A 168 -1.87 12.06 13.19
N ILE A 169 -1.54 11.27 12.18
CA ILE A 169 -0.17 10.88 11.84
C ILE A 169 0.21 11.65 10.58
N GLY A 170 1.29 12.42 10.65
CA GLY A 170 1.83 13.20 9.56
C GLY A 170 2.29 12.36 8.36
N ALA A 171 2.57 13.01 7.24
CA ALA A 171 3.08 12.40 6.02
C ALA A 171 4.54 11.92 6.19
N ASP A 172 4.92 10.91 5.39
CA ASP A 172 6.26 10.33 5.37
C ASP A 172 6.72 9.77 6.73
N THR A 173 5.80 9.53 7.67
CA THR A 173 6.09 9.11 9.03
C THR A 173 6.04 7.59 9.19
N ILE A 174 6.91 7.06 10.05
CA ILE A 174 6.94 5.63 10.39
C ILE A 174 6.56 5.47 11.86
N ILE A 175 5.48 4.75 12.11
CA ILE A 175 5.15 4.21 13.43
C ILE A 175 5.76 2.81 13.52
N GLY A 176 6.61 2.58 14.52
CA GLY A 176 7.25 1.28 14.74
C GLY A 176 6.24 0.18 15.11
N ALA A 177 6.64 -1.07 14.89
CA ALA A 177 5.82 -2.22 15.26
C ALA A 177 5.49 -2.23 16.77
N GLY A 178 4.27 -2.65 17.11
CA GLY A 178 3.77 -2.74 18.49
C GLY A 178 3.61 -1.40 19.22
N ALA A 179 3.79 -0.25 18.54
CA ALA A 179 3.66 1.05 19.19
C ALA A 179 2.20 1.39 19.54
N VAL A 180 2.00 2.16 20.61
CA VAL A 180 0.67 2.68 21.00
C VAL A 180 0.68 4.19 20.86
N VAL A 181 0.09 4.69 19.78
CA VAL A 181 0.04 6.12 19.46
C VAL A 181 -1.09 6.78 20.23
N THR A 182 -0.72 7.64 21.18
CA THR A 182 -1.62 8.29 22.15
C THR A 182 -1.81 9.78 21.89
N ARG A 183 -1.12 10.34 20.90
CA ARG A 183 -1.14 11.74 20.50
C ARG A 183 -0.69 11.89 19.06
N ASP A 184 -1.00 13.03 18.47
CA ASP A 184 -0.58 13.37 17.11
C ASP A 184 0.94 13.21 16.93
N ILE A 185 1.31 12.71 15.76
CA ILE A 185 2.69 12.49 15.35
C ILE A 185 2.95 13.38 14.12
N PRO A 186 4.01 14.22 14.14
CA PRO A 186 4.29 15.13 13.03
C PRO A 186 4.74 14.40 11.76
N ASP A 187 4.92 15.14 10.67
CA ASP A 187 5.48 14.65 9.42
C ASP A 187 6.94 14.22 9.58
N ARG A 188 7.38 13.29 8.72
CA ARG A 188 8.78 12.90 8.51
C ARG A 188 9.51 12.48 9.79
N VAL A 189 8.83 11.77 10.69
CA VAL A 189 9.47 11.22 11.89
C VAL A 189 9.38 9.70 11.95
N ILE A 190 10.22 9.13 12.80
CA ILE A 190 10.08 7.76 13.27
C ILE A 190 9.68 7.81 14.73
N ALA A 191 8.54 7.20 15.05
CA ALA A 191 7.99 7.12 16.40
C ALA A 191 7.69 5.67 16.79
N PHE A 192 8.01 5.28 18.02
CA PHE A 192 7.71 3.94 18.53
C PHE A 192 7.61 3.91 20.05
N GLY A 193 7.19 2.77 20.60
CA GLY A 193 7.03 2.53 22.04
C GLY A 193 5.58 2.57 22.50
N ASN A 194 5.38 2.27 23.79
CA ASN A 194 4.09 2.37 24.46
C ASN A 194 4.26 3.22 25.74
N PRO A 195 3.79 4.47 25.75
CA PRO A 195 3.20 5.19 24.62
C PRO A 195 4.25 5.56 23.56
N ALA A 196 3.83 5.70 22.30
CA ALA A 196 4.72 6.04 21.20
C ALA A 196 5.33 7.43 21.41
N ARG A 197 6.62 7.56 21.09
CA ARG A 197 7.38 8.81 21.17
C ARG A 197 8.16 8.99 19.88
N VAL A 198 8.25 10.23 19.41
CA VAL A 198 9.17 10.59 18.34
C VAL A 198 10.59 10.33 18.82
N VAL A 199 11.32 9.49 18.09
CA VAL A 199 12.70 9.12 18.42
C VAL A 199 13.68 9.90 17.57
N ARG A 200 13.36 10.10 16.29
CA ARG A 200 14.17 10.92 15.38
C ARG A 200 13.37 11.35 14.15
N GLN A 201 13.95 12.29 13.40
CA GLN A 201 13.53 12.60 12.03
C GLN A 201 13.85 11.42 11.09
N ARG A 202 13.00 11.22 10.09
CA ARG A 202 13.23 10.33 8.95
C ARG A 202 14.02 11.09 7.90
N ARG A 203 15.12 10.51 7.43
CA ARG A 203 16.01 11.15 6.46
C ARG A 203 15.48 10.96 5.03
N GLU A 204 15.97 11.79 4.11
CA GLU A 204 15.54 11.76 2.70
C GLU A 204 15.90 10.43 2.00
N ASP A 205 17.09 9.88 2.30
CA ASP A 205 17.56 8.57 1.80
C ASP A 205 16.65 7.41 2.24
N GLU A 206 15.89 7.59 3.33
CA GLU A 206 14.98 6.56 3.87
C GLU A 206 13.59 6.62 3.23
N LEU A 207 13.32 7.57 2.32
CA LEU A 207 12.02 7.70 1.64
C LEU A 207 11.88 6.77 0.42
N GLY A 208 12.97 6.11 0.03
CA GLY A 208 13.05 5.22 -1.11
C GLY A 208 13.34 5.98 -2.41
N GLU A 209 14.30 5.45 -3.17
CA GLU A 209 14.64 5.84 -4.54
C GLU A 209 14.01 4.88 -5.54
#